data_AF-A0A7W1KWT5-F1
#
_entry.id   AF-A0A7W1KWT5-F1
#
_cell.length_a   1.000
_cell.length_b   1.000
_cell.length_c   1.000
_cell.angle_alpha   90.00
_cell.angle_beta   90.00
_cell.angle_gamma   90.00
#
_symmetry.space_group_name_H-M   'P 1'
#
loop_
_entity.id
_entity.type
_entity.pdbx_description
1 polymer ?
#
loop_
_entity_poly.entity_id
_entity_poly.type
_entity_poly.pdbx_seq_one_letter_code
_entity_poly.pdbx_strand_id
1 'polypeptide(L)' 'MRVLLVRPPVPRHTMGLKHIMICEPLELEYVAAGLDGHEVQIIDLIVEGGYEKRLRRFKP' A
#
# COMPACT_ATOMS: atom_id res chain seq x y z
N MET A 1 -6.42 -14.76 7.80
CA MET A 1 -7.12 -14.39 6.53
C MET A 1 -6.12 -13.69 5.61
N ARG A 2 -6.43 -13.48 4.33
CA ARG A 2 -5.57 -12.70 3.42
C ARG A 2 -5.94 -11.22 3.50
N VAL A 3 -4.97 -10.31 3.56
CA VAL A 3 -5.20 -8.86 3.71
C VAL A 3 -4.30 -8.11 2.75
N LEU A 4 -4.89 -7.32 1.85
CA LEU A 4 -4.14 -6.47 0.93
C LEU A 4 -4.24 -5.01 1.42
N LEU A 5 -3.15 -4.52 1.98
CA LEU A 5 -3.01 -3.11 2.35
C LEU A 5 -2.60 -2.31 1.11
N VAL A 6 -3.33 -1.25 0.82
CA VAL A 6 -3.16 -0.46 -0.40
C VAL A 6 -2.82 0.96 -0.01
N ARG A 7 -1.66 1.44 -0.43
CA ARG A 7 -1.38 2.89 -0.44
C ARG A 7 -1.91 3.46 -1.74
N PRO A 8 -2.95 4.30 -1.72
CA PRO A 8 -3.53 4.86 -2.93
C PRO A 8 -2.57 5.87 -3.58
N PRO A 9 -2.71 6.11 -4.90
CA PRO A 9 -1.96 7.17 -5.56
C PRO A 9 -2.40 8.54 -4.99
N VAL A 10 -1.43 9.42 -4.74
CA VAL A 10 -1.73 10.74 -4.16
C VAL A 10 -2.31 11.68 -5.22
N PRO A 11 -3.46 12.34 -4.94
CA PRO A 11 -4.09 13.31 -5.82
C PRO A 11 -3.16 14.49 -6.18
N ARG A 12 -3.34 15.05 -7.38
CA ARG A 12 -2.52 16.17 -7.89
C ARG A 12 -2.54 17.43 -7.02
N HIS A 13 -3.67 17.68 -6.34
CA HIS A 13 -3.88 18.88 -5.53
C HIS A 13 -3.50 18.70 -4.05
N THR A 14 -2.78 17.63 -3.71
CA THR A 14 -2.34 17.40 -2.34
C THR A 14 -1.12 18.26 -2.04
N MET A 15 -1.18 19.05 -0.96
CA MET A 15 -0.01 19.68 -0.38
C MET A 15 0.72 18.67 0.50
N GLY A 16 2.00 18.41 0.23
CA GLY A 16 2.77 17.46 1.03
C GLY A 16 4.15 17.17 0.46
N LEU A 17 4.93 16.43 1.23
CA LEU A 17 6.34 16.13 0.96
C LEU A 17 6.55 15.29 -0.30
N LYS A 18 5.51 14.59 -0.79
CA LYS A 18 5.55 13.73 -1.98
C LYS A 18 6.21 14.40 -3.20
N HIS A 19 5.95 15.69 -3.43
CA HIS A 19 6.47 16.40 -4.60
C HIS A 19 7.97 16.68 -4.52
N ILE A 20 8.59 16.39 -3.37
CA ILE A 20 10.01 16.60 -3.07
C ILE A 20 10.69 15.25 -2.80
N MET A 21 10.01 14.33 -2.10
CA MET A 21 10.54 13.03 -1.69
C MET A 21 9.41 11.99 -1.64
N ILE A 22 9.70 10.77 -2.11
CA ILE A 22 8.84 9.60 -1.89
C ILE A 22 9.31 8.92 -0.62
N CYS A 23 8.43 8.84 0.39
CA CYS A 23 8.69 8.13 1.64
C CYS A 23 8.05 6.73 1.60
N GLU A 24 8.66 5.79 2.30
CA GLU A 24 8.15 4.45 2.55
C GLU A 24 6.77 4.48 3.23
N PRO A 25 5.89 3.49 2.99
CA PRO A 25 4.56 3.41 3.57
C PRO A 25 4.58 2.86 5.01
N LEU A 26 5.35 3.49 5.90
CA LEU A 26 5.58 3.01 7.28
C LEU A 26 4.27 2.73 8.03
N GLU A 27 3.23 3.55 7.81
CA GLU A 27 1.92 3.33 8.40
C GLU A 27 1.31 1.95 8.05
N LEU A 28 1.52 1.48 6.82
CA LEU A 28 1.05 0.17 6.38
C LEU A 28 1.94 -0.96 6.91
N GLU A 29 3.24 -0.72 7.04
CA GLU A 29 4.17 -1.67 7.64
C GLU A 29 3.83 -1.94 9.11
N TYR A 30 3.52 -0.89 9.88
CA TYR A 30 3.06 -1.05 11.27
C TYR A 30 1.75 -1.83 11.35
N VAL A 31 0.79 -1.56 10.47
CA VAL A 31 -0.47 -2.33 10.43
C VAL A 31 -0.20 -3.79 10.07
N ALA A 32 0.65 -4.04 9.06
CA ALA A 32 1.01 -5.40 8.67
C ALA A 32 1.70 -6.16 9.81
N ALA A 33 2.60 -5.51 10.55
CA ALA A 33 3.28 -6.08 11.71
C ALA A 33 2.32 -6.43 12.86
N GLY A 34 1.22 -5.69 13.00
CA GLY A 34 0.20 -5.94 14.02
C GLY A 34 -0.83 -7.03 13.66
N LEU A 35 -0.90 -7.46 12.40
CA LEU A 35 -1.87 -8.43 11.90
C LEU A 35 -1.35 -9.87 11.98
N ASP A 36 -1.04 -10.33 13.18
CA ASP A 36 -0.52 -11.68 13.40
C ASP A 36 -1.55 -12.77 13.04
N GLY A 37 -1.10 -13.87 12.44
CA GLY A 37 -1.96 -14.94 11.93
C GLY A 37 -2.71 -14.62 10.61
N HIS A 38 -2.40 -13.50 9.97
CA HIS A 38 -2.92 -13.14 8.63
C HIS A 38 -1.79 -13.18 7.58
N GLU A 39 -2.14 -13.58 6.36
CA GLU A 39 -1.24 -13.39 5.22
C GLU A 39 -1.47 -11.97 4.70
N VAL A 40 -0.49 -11.10 4.88
CA VAL A 40 -0.61 -9.66 4.55
C VAL A 40 0.31 -9.32 3.39
N GLN A 41 -0.20 -8.55 2.42
CA GLN A 41 0.61 -7.91 1.39
C GLN A 41 0.35 -6.41 1.38
N ILE A 42 1.39 -5.64 1.12
CA ILE A 42 1.31 -4.20 0.86
C ILE A 42 1.49 -3.99 -0.65
N ILE A 43 0.71 -3.08 -1.23
CA ILE A 43 0.95 -2.53 -2.56
C ILE A 43 0.98 -1.01 -2.47
N ASP A 44 2.11 -0.43 -2.87
CA ASP A 44 2.28 1.01 -2.89
C ASP A 44 2.00 1.58 -4.28
N LEU A 45 0.81 2.14 -4.52
CA LEU A 45 0.44 2.70 -5.82
C LEU A 45 1.08 4.06 -6.13
N ILE A 46 1.93 4.59 -5.24
CA ILE A 46 2.77 5.76 -5.54
C ILE A 46 3.97 5.33 -6.41
N VAL A 47 4.50 4.12 -6.20
CA VAL A 47 5.70 3.61 -6.89
C VAL A 47 5.45 2.35 -7.72
N GLU A 48 4.47 1.54 -7.34
CA GLU A 48 4.04 0.33 -8.04
C GLU A 48 2.78 0.57 -8.87
N GLY A 49 2.59 -0.25 -9.90
CA GLY A 49 1.34 -0.33 -10.68
C GLY A 49 0.64 -1.68 -10.53
N GLY A 50 -0.43 -1.87 -11.29
CA GLY A 50 -1.05 -3.20 -11.44
C GLY A 50 -1.93 -3.64 -10.26
N TYR A 51 -2.63 -2.70 -9.62
CA TYR A 51 -3.60 -2.97 -8.55
C TYR A 51 -4.54 -4.15 -8.87
N GLU A 52 -5.20 -4.13 -10.04
CA GLU A 52 -6.15 -5.19 -10.40
C GLU A 52 -5.47 -6.56 -10.51
N LYS A 53 -4.26 -6.62 -11.08
CA LYS A 53 -3.49 -7.86 -11.20
C LYS A 53 -3.13 -8.40 -9.82
N ARG A 54 -2.72 -7.51 -8.90
CA ARG A 54 -2.41 -7.88 -7.52
C ARG A 54 -3.65 -8.40 -6.79
N LEU A 55 -4.78 -7.69 -6.90
CA LEU A 55 -6.04 -8.06 -6.28
C LEU A 55 -6.53 -9.44 -6.74
N ARG A 56 -6.56 -9.69 -8.06
CA ARG A 56 -7.00 -10.97 -8.64
C ARG A 56 -6.08 -12.14 -8.26
N ARG A 57 -4.77 -11.90 -8.15
CA ARG A 57 -3.78 -12.93 -7.79
C ARG A 57 -3.85 -13.26 -6.30
N PHE A 58 -3.87 -12.24 -5.45
CA PHE A 58 -3.76 -12.41 -4.01
C PHE A 58 -5.07 -12.90 -3.40
N LYS A 59 -6.21 -12.45 -3.91
CA LYS A 59 -7.55 -12.81 -3.42
C LYS A 59 -7.66 -12.59 -1.89
N PRO A 60 -7.41 -11.35 -1.43
CA PRO A 60 -7.55 -10.98 -0.02
C PRO A 60 -8.96 -11.30 0.48
#